data_AF-A0A951K0T1-F1
#
_entry.id   AF-A0A951K0T1-F1
#
_cell.length_a   1.000
_cell.length_b   1.000
_cell.length_c   1.000
_cell.angle_alpha   90.00
_cell.angle_beta   90.00
_cell.angle_gamma   90.00
#
_symmetry.space_group_name_H-M   'P 1'
#
loop_
_entity.id
_entity.type
_entity.pdbx_description
1 polymer ?
#
loop_
_entity_poly.entity_id
_entity_poly.type
_entity_poly.pdbx_seq_one_letter_code
_entity_poly.pdbx_strand_id
1 'polypeptide(L)'
;MHPTTRRALRWPVAAIALVLLFVTGFAVVEANVLNMAERWDRWSARVGMVVNPPPDRSTLPTVVVTAAPSPSATPTPAPTPEPTTSLSATPAATAAQAATAAPTPIVRQPVDMTLVNDHRAVFASQLTDKDCAVAATQMVLAILGLGDTSEAFQQEIKGRIGEWESRQDSLNGGWGPAAVGKALAAYGEPDYEIRAFESYVDALRASAVAITELGKPVVMFPWWGAHTWVMTGYRADADPTRFPDAEITGAYVLDPWYPRVSSIWGPSDTPGNFEDRSELERNWPAFQGPPGYESIGPGWTRPEGPYPDRDGRFVVLLPTTPRGG
;
A
#
# COMPACT_ATOMS: atom_id res chain seq x y z
N MET A 1 25.08 71.51 -28.43
CA MET A 1 25.11 70.41 -27.44
C MET A 1 24.20 69.29 -27.95
N HIS A 2 24.79 68.19 -28.45
CA HIS A 2 24.02 67.01 -28.89
C HIS A 2 23.86 66.03 -27.72
N PRO A 3 22.64 65.65 -27.32
CA PRO A 3 22.46 64.60 -26.33
C PRO A 3 22.76 63.24 -26.97
N THR A 4 23.79 62.58 -26.46
CA THR A 4 24.21 61.24 -26.91
C THR A 4 23.23 60.18 -26.40
N THR A 5 22.72 59.39 -27.35
CA THR A 5 21.79 58.28 -27.21
C THR A 5 22.41 57.07 -26.48
N ARG A 6 22.56 57.15 -25.15
CA ARG A 6 23.04 56.02 -24.31
C ARG A 6 21.97 54.98 -23.94
N ARG A 7 20.79 54.99 -24.57
CA ARG A 7 19.69 54.05 -24.25
C ARG A 7 19.61 52.80 -25.13
N ALA A 8 20.28 52.78 -26.29
CA ALA A 8 20.12 51.69 -27.26
C ALA A 8 20.91 50.40 -26.93
N LEU A 9 21.98 50.49 -26.11
CA LEU A 9 22.85 49.33 -25.83
C LEU A 9 22.45 48.50 -24.59
N ARG A 10 21.48 48.95 -23.78
CA ARG A 10 21.13 48.27 -22.51
C ARG A 10 20.21 47.07 -22.68
N TRP A 11 19.33 47.11 -23.69
CA TRP A 11 18.40 46.03 -24.00
C TRP A 11 19.05 44.74 -24.49
N PRO A 12 19.99 44.75 -25.44
CA PRO A 12 20.64 43.51 -25.88
C PRO A 12 21.49 42.87 -24.77
N VAL A 13 22.14 43.67 -23.92
CA VAL A 13 22.91 43.16 -22.77
C VAL A 13 21.98 42.54 -21.72
N ALA A 14 20.83 43.17 -21.44
CA ALA A 14 19.83 42.61 -20.53
C ALA A 14 19.23 41.30 -21.08
N ALA A 15 18.94 41.23 -22.37
CA ALA A 15 18.43 40.03 -23.01
C ALA A 15 19.45 38.88 -22.98
N ILE A 16 20.73 39.16 -23.27
CA ILE A 16 21.81 38.16 -23.19
C ILE A 16 21.99 37.69 -21.74
N ALA A 17 21.96 38.58 -20.75
CA ALA A 17 22.05 38.21 -19.34
C ALA A 17 20.89 37.31 -18.89
N LEU A 18 19.67 37.57 -19.39
CA LEU A 18 18.47 36.79 -19.07
C LEU A 18 18.50 35.41 -19.74
N VAL A 19 18.96 35.32 -20.99
CA VAL A 19 19.22 34.04 -21.67
C VAL A 19 20.32 33.26 -20.96
N LEU A 20 21.41 33.90 -20.55
CA LEU A 20 22.49 33.23 -19.81
C LEU A 20 22.03 32.77 -18.41
N LEU A 21 21.19 33.54 -17.73
CA LEU A 21 20.54 33.11 -16.48
C LEU A 21 19.61 31.92 -16.70
N PHE A 22 18.86 31.91 -17.81
CA PHE A 22 17.98 30.81 -18.16
C PHE A 22 18.77 29.54 -18.51
N VAL A 23 19.84 29.66 -19.31
CA VAL A 23 20.70 28.55 -19.72
C VAL A 23 21.52 28.01 -18.54
N THR A 24 22.11 28.88 -17.70
CA THR A 24 22.83 28.43 -16.51
C THR A 24 21.88 27.86 -15.46
N GLY A 25 20.68 28.41 -15.32
CA GLY A 25 19.62 27.83 -14.49
C GLY A 25 19.23 26.41 -14.94
N PHE A 26 19.11 26.17 -16.25
CA PHE A 26 18.79 24.86 -16.80
C PHE A 26 19.92 23.84 -16.58
N ALA A 27 21.18 24.24 -16.79
CA ALA A 27 22.33 23.38 -16.55
C ALA A 27 22.51 23.01 -15.05
N VAL A 28 22.18 23.93 -14.15
CA VAL A 28 22.21 23.69 -12.68
C VAL A 28 21.13 22.70 -12.25
N VAL A 29 19.94 22.77 -12.86
CA VAL A 29 18.85 21.80 -12.64
C VAL A 29 19.24 20.42 -13.16
N GLU A 30 19.80 20.30 -14.37
CA GLU A 30 20.24 19.01 -14.93
C GLU A 30 21.36 18.37 -14.11
N ALA A 31 22.31 19.16 -13.59
CA ALA A 31 23.40 18.65 -12.75
C ALA A 31 22.99 18.33 -11.30
N ASN A 32 21.70 18.51 -10.94
CA ASN A 32 21.15 18.36 -9.59
C ASN A 32 21.98 19.03 -8.48
N VAL A 33 22.64 20.15 -8.80
CA VAL A 33 23.46 20.88 -7.81
C VAL A 33 22.53 21.41 -6.72
N LEU A 34 22.79 21.06 -5.45
CA LEU A 34 21.99 21.46 -4.28
C LEU A 34 20.53 20.95 -4.26
N ASN A 35 20.26 19.78 -4.85
CA ASN A 35 18.91 19.21 -4.98
C ASN A 35 17.95 20.14 -5.75
N MET A 36 18.47 20.93 -6.69
CA MET A 36 17.66 21.86 -7.48
C MET A 36 16.68 21.15 -8.42
N ALA A 37 16.98 19.92 -8.88
CA ALA A 37 16.04 19.13 -9.67
C ALA A 37 14.77 18.80 -8.85
N GLU A 38 14.93 18.26 -7.64
CA GLU A 38 13.80 17.95 -6.74
C GLU A 38 13.00 19.19 -6.33
N ARG A 39 13.68 20.34 -6.19
CA ARG A 39 13.01 21.63 -5.92
C ARG A 39 12.22 22.10 -7.13
N TRP A 40 12.77 21.96 -8.32
CA TRP A 40 12.11 22.28 -9.58
C TRP A 40 10.91 21.36 -9.83
N ASP A 41 11.03 20.06 -9.58
CA ASP A 41 9.92 19.10 -9.72
C ASP A 41 8.79 19.42 -8.74
N ARG A 42 9.12 19.71 -7.47
CA ARG A 42 8.12 20.15 -6.48
C ARG A 42 7.47 21.47 -6.88
N TRP A 43 8.23 22.42 -7.43
CA TRP A 43 7.67 23.69 -7.91
C TRP A 43 6.77 23.48 -9.14
N SER A 44 7.23 22.69 -10.11
CA SER A 44 6.47 22.35 -11.33
C SER A 44 5.20 21.59 -10.99
N ALA A 45 5.23 20.67 -10.03
CA ALA A 45 4.06 19.99 -9.51
C ALA A 45 3.07 20.98 -8.88
N ARG A 46 3.55 21.94 -8.06
CA ARG A 46 2.68 22.99 -7.49
C ARG A 46 2.05 23.89 -8.55
N VAL A 47 2.81 24.28 -9.58
CA VAL A 47 2.28 25.08 -10.69
C VAL A 47 1.27 24.27 -11.51
N GLY A 48 1.60 23.03 -11.84
CA GLY A 48 0.71 22.09 -12.53
C GLY A 48 -0.62 21.93 -11.79
N MET A 49 -0.56 21.81 -10.46
CA MET A 49 -1.73 21.74 -9.59
C MET A 49 -2.62 22.98 -9.60
N VAL A 50 -2.05 24.17 -9.82
CA VAL A 50 -2.84 25.41 -9.95
C VAL A 50 -3.47 25.51 -11.34
N VAL A 51 -2.76 25.05 -12.37
CA VAL A 51 -3.20 25.16 -13.78
C VAL A 51 -4.22 24.07 -14.14
N ASN A 52 -4.02 22.85 -13.65
CA ASN A 52 -4.85 21.69 -13.92
C ASN A 52 -4.99 20.83 -12.65
N PRO A 53 -5.80 21.28 -11.66
CA PRO A 53 -6.00 20.50 -10.46
C PRO A 53 -6.68 19.16 -10.79
N PRO A 54 -6.42 18.12 -9.98
CA PRO A 54 -7.15 16.87 -10.03
C PRO A 54 -8.65 17.14 -9.96
N PRO A 55 -9.44 16.41 -10.74
CA PRO A 55 -10.88 16.58 -10.76
C PRO A 55 -11.47 16.23 -9.38
N ASP A 56 -12.44 17.02 -8.92
CA ASP A 56 -13.23 16.66 -7.74
C ASP A 56 -14.39 15.76 -8.18
N ARG A 57 -14.20 14.46 -8.07
CA ARG A 57 -15.21 13.44 -8.43
C ARG A 57 -15.34 12.41 -7.34
N SER A 58 -16.46 11.67 -7.37
CA SER A 58 -16.71 10.55 -6.46
C SER A 58 -15.51 9.60 -6.44
N THR A 59 -15.17 9.13 -5.25
CA THR A 59 -14.06 8.22 -4.97
C THR A 59 -14.54 7.01 -4.16
N LEU A 60 -13.71 5.98 -4.02
CA LEU A 60 -13.99 4.89 -3.08
C LEU A 60 -13.79 5.42 -1.65
N PRO A 61 -14.72 5.17 -0.71
CA PRO A 61 -14.54 5.57 0.67
C PRO A 61 -13.36 4.79 1.30
N THR A 62 -12.66 5.43 2.23
CA THR A 62 -11.65 4.77 3.05
C THR A 62 -12.31 4.25 4.32
N VAL A 63 -12.24 2.95 4.56
CA VAL A 63 -12.68 2.34 5.83
C VAL A 63 -11.53 2.42 6.82
N VAL A 64 -11.68 3.27 7.84
CA VAL A 64 -10.71 3.34 8.94
C VAL A 64 -10.92 2.16 9.87
N VAL A 65 -9.87 1.38 10.08
CA VAL A 65 -9.87 0.21 10.97
C VAL A 65 -9.08 0.56 12.22
N THR A 66 -9.81 0.80 13.30
CA THR A 66 -9.24 0.97 14.64
C THR A 66 -9.00 -0.40 15.28
N ALA A 67 -7.89 -0.54 16.00
CA ALA A 67 -7.57 -1.80 16.68
C ALA A 67 -8.73 -2.22 17.60
N ALA A 68 -9.06 -3.51 17.58
CA ALA A 68 -9.97 -4.05 18.58
C ALA A 68 -9.35 -3.82 19.97
N PRO A 69 -10.12 -3.37 20.98
CA PRO A 69 -9.58 -3.23 22.32
C PRO A 69 -9.02 -4.59 22.74
N SER A 70 -7.71 -4.64 23.06
CA SER A 70 -7.08 -5.85 23.58
C SER A 70 -7.97 -6.43 24.68
N PRO A 71 -8.27 -7.74 24.66
CA PRO A 71 -9.02 -8.35 25.73
C PRO A 71 -8.24 -8.10 27.02
N SER A 72 -8.79 -7.22 27.85
CA SER A 72 -8.28 -6.95 29.19
C SER A 72 -8.09 -8.30 29.86
N ALA A 73 -6.88 -8.56 30.36
CA ALA A 73 -6.51 -9.83 30.96
C ALA A 73 -7.66 -10.29 31.87
N THR A 74 -8.31 -11.39 31.50
CA THR A 74 -9.39 -11.96 32.31
C THR A 74 -8.82 -12.17 33.71
N PRO A 75 -9.45 -11.62 34.78
CA PRO A 75 -8.91 -11.77 36.11
C PRO A 75 -8.77 -13.26 36.41
N THR A 76 -7.54 -13.67 36.77
CA THR A 76 -7.24 -15.02 37.24
C THR A 76 -8.30 -15.42 38.27
N PRO A 77 -9.10 -16.47 38.02
CA PRO A 77 -10.08 -16.92 39.01
C PRO A 77 -9.34 -17.28 40.30
N ALA A 78 -9.81 -16.72 41.41
CA ALA A 78 -9.29 -17.04 42.73
C ALA A 78 -9.34 -18.56 42.96
N PRO A 79 -8.33 -19.16 43.61
CA PRO A 79 -8.31 -20.59 43.89
C PRO A 79 -9.58 -20.96 44.67
N THR A 80 -10.38 -21.86 44.08
CA THR A 80 -11.55 -22.44 44.73
C THR A 80 -11.05 -23.36 45.85
N PRO A 81 -11.51 -23.20 47.11
CA PRO A 81 -11.13 -24.11 48.18
C PRO A 81 -11.65 -25.53 47.90
N GLU A 82 -10.81 -26.52 48.18
CA GLU A 82 -11.12 -27.96 48.07
C GLU A 82 -12.44 -28.31 48.79
N PRO A 83 -13.36 -29.04 48.14
CA PRO A 83 -14.51 -29.59 48.83
C PRO A 83 -14.07 -30.81 49.65
N THR A 84 -14.29 -30.73 50.97
CA THR A 84 -14.23 -31.88 51.89
C THR A 84 -15.22 -32.94 51.45
N THR A 85 -14.73 -34.12 51.11
CA THR A 85 -15.50 -35.32 50.80
C THR A 85 -16.30 -35.79 52.02
N SER A 86 -17.63 -35.78 51.93
CA SER A 86 -18.53 -36.54 52.79
C SER A 86 -19.20 -37.62 51.95
N LEU A 87 -18.98 -38.89 52.33
CA LEU A 87 -19.55 -40.07 51.70
C LEU A 87 -21.00 -40.25 52.16
N SER A 88 -21.95 -40.29 51.22
CA SER A 88 -23.25 -40.96 51.41
C SER A 88 -23.71 -41.54 50.09
N ALA A 89 -23.89 -42.86 50.09
CA ALA A 89 -24.27 -43.66 48.94
C ALA A 89 -25.79 -43.72 48.80
N THR A 90 -26.29 -43.45 47.59
CA THR A 90 -27.61 -43.87 47.12
C THR A 90 -27.49 -44.25 45.63
N PRO A 91 -27.90 -45.46 45.20
CA PRO A 91 -27.83 -45.83 43.80
C PRO A 91 -29.07 -45.33 43.05
N ALA A 92 -28.87 -44.48 42.03
CA ALA A 92 -29.90 -44.09 41.08
C ALA A 92 -29.42 -44.34 39.64
N ALA A 93 -30.32 -44.88 38.83
CA ALA A 93 -30.08 -45.51 37.54
C ALA A 93 -29.31 -44.64 36.53
N THR A 94 -28.25 -45.21 35.97
CA THR A 94 -27.44 -44.63 34.89
C THR A 94 -28.17 -44.74 33.55
N ALA A 95 -28.74 -43.62 33.08
CA ALA A 95 -29.02 -43.44 31.67
C ALA A 95 -27.68 -43.24 30.94
N ALA A 96 -27.38 -44.09 29.96
CA ALA A 96 -26.19 -43.97 29.12
C ALA A 96 -26.28 -42.71 28.26
N GLN A 97 -25.67 -41.63 28.74
CA GLN A 97 -25.47 -40.40 27.98
C GLN A 97 -24.40 -40.69 26.93
N ALA A 98 -24.79 -40.65 25.65
CA ALA A 98 -23.86 -40.79 24.53
C ALA A 98 -22.77 -39.71 24.67
N ALA A 99 -21.53 -40.13 24.84
CA ALA A 99 -20.39 -39.24 24.94
C ALA A 99 -20.24 -38.47 23.61
N THR A 100 -20.60 -37.19 23.62
CA THR A 100 -20.25 -36.25 22.55
C THR A 100 -18.73 -36.26 22.40
N ALA A 101 -18.23 -36.61 21.21
CA ALA A 101 -16.80 -36.62 20.94
C ALA A 101 -16.21 -35.23 21.27
N ALA A 102 -15.16 -35.20 22.08
CA ALA A 102 -14.45 -33.96 22.37
C ALA A 102 -13.95 -33.35 21.04
N PRO A 103 -14.10 -32.04 20.82
CA PRO A 103 -13.60 -31.40 19.61
C PRO A 103 -12.10 -31.66 19.47
N THR A 104 -11.68 -32.08 18.28
CA THR A 104 -10.25 -32.24 17.98
C THR A 104 -9.54 -30.91 18.19
N PRO A 105 -8.47 -30.85 19.01
CA PRO A 105 -7.72 -29.61 19.23
C PRO A 105 -7.20 -29.07 17.89
N ILE A 106 -7.41 -27.77 17.66
CA ILE A 106 -6.80 -27.08 16.51
C ILE A 106 -5.31 -26.93 16.79
N VAL A 107 -4.47 -27.51 15.93
CA VAL A 107 -3.01 -27.48 16.09
C VAL A 107 -2.45 -26.22 15.44
N ARG A 108 -1.61 -25.46 16.18
CA ARG A 108 -0.82 -24.35 15.64
C ARG A 108 0.31 -24.91 14.77
N GLN A 109 0.36 -24.53 13.49
CA GLN A 109 1.38 -24.95 12.55
C GLN A 109 1.76 -23.78 11.62
N PRO A 110 3.05 -23.63 11.26
CA PRO A 110 3.48 -22.62 10.29
C PRO A 110 2.75 -22.76 8.95
N VAL A 111 2.42 -21.62 8.36
CA VAL A 111 1.75 -21.52 7.05
C VAL A 111 2.66 -20.80 6.07
N ASP A 112 2.75 -21.33 4.85
CA ASP A 112 3.36 -20.69 3.69
C ASP A 112 2.33 -20.70 2.56
N MET A 113 1.72 -19.54 2.30
CA MET A 113 0.63 -19.37 1.35
C MET A 113 1.09 -18.53 0.17
N THR A 114 0.89 -19.03 -1.05
CA THR A 114 1.09 -18.28 -2.30
C THR A 114 -0.11 -18.45 -3.22
N LEU A 115 -0.58 -17.35 -3.81
CA LEU A 115 -1.62 -17.34 -4.85
C LEU A 115 -1.05 -17.67 -6.23
N VAL A 116 0.25 -17.42 -6.43
CA VAL A 116 0.90 -17.44 -7.74
C VAL A 116 2.01 -18.49 -7.73
N ASN A 117 1.99 -19.37 -8.72
CA ASN A 117 3.03 -20.40 -8.90
C ASN A 117 4.25 -19.86 -9.65
N ASP A 118 4.04 -18.95 -10.61
CA ASP A 118 5.10 -18.30 -11.38
C ASP A 118 4.90 -16.77 -11.34
N HIS A 119 5.57 -16.11 -10.40
CA HIS A 119 5.50 -14.66 -10.25
C HIS A 119 6.01 -13.90 -11.47
N ARG A 120 6.91 -14.48 -12.27
CA ARG A 120 7.42 -13.81 -13.48
C ARG A 120 6.36 -13.74 -14.57
N ALA A 121 5.49 -14.75 -14.66
CA ALA A 121 4.43 -14.79 -15.67
C ALA A 121 3.37 -13.69 -15.47
N VAL A 122 3.16 -13.24 -14.23
CA VAL A 122 2.15 -12.22 -13.86
C VAL A 122 2.76 -10.87 -13.49
N PHE A 123 4.09 -10.73 -13.58
CA PHE A 123 4.79 -9.51 -13.24
C PHE A 123 4.81 -8.52 -14.41
N ALA A 124 4.61 -7.24 -14.09
CA ALA A 124 4.83 -6.12 -15.01
C ALA A 124 5.63 -5.01 -14.31
N SER A 125 6.77 -4.64 -14.89
CA SER A 125 7.53 -3.46 -14.47
C SER A 125 6.76 -2.20 -14.87
N GLN A 126 6.84 -1.14 -14.08
CA GLN A 126 6.28 0.15 -14.46
C GLN A 126 7.05 0.78 -15.64
N LEU A 127 6.33 1.32 -16.64
CA LEU A 127 6.96 1.95 -17.82
C LEU A 127 7.76 3.19 -17.45
N THR A 128 7.19 4.03 -16.58
CA THR A 128 7.84 5.24 -16.05
C THR A 128 7.85 5.22 -14.53
N ASP A 129 8.62 6.12 -13.92
CA ASP A 129 8.72 6.32 -12.47
C ASP A 129 7.37 6.68 -11.80
N LYS A 130 6.34 7.03 -12.56
CA LYS A 130 5.01 7.41 -12.08
C LYS A 130 3.92 6.35 -12.31
N ASP A 131 4.26 5.23 -12.95
CA ASP A 131 3.27 4.22 -13.38
C ASP A 131 3.13 3.05 -12.40
N CYS A 132 3.55 3.18 -11.13
CA CYS A 132 3.48 2.09 -10.15
C CYS A 132 2.04 1.60 -9.90
N ALA A 133 1.08 2.53 -9.76
CA ALA A 133 -0.34 2.20 -9.61
C ALA A 133 -0.90 1.45 -10.84
N VAL A 134 -0.54 1.89 -12.05
CA VAL A 134 -0.94 1.26 -13.32
C VAL A 134 -0.39 -0.16 -13.41
N ALA A 135 0.90 -0.34 -13.11
CA ALA A 135 1.56 -1.63 -13.10
C ALA A 135 0.95 -2.58 -12.05
N ALA A 136 0.65 -2.08 -10.85
CA ALA A 136 0.00 -2.88 -9.82
C ALA A 136 -1.40 -3.32 -10.25
N THR A 137 -2.21 -2.42 -10.84
CA THR A 137 -3.51 -2.79 -11.44
C THR A 137 -3.34 -3.90 -12.48
N GLN A 138 -2.38 -3.76 -13.40
CA GLN A 138 -2.10 -4.77 -14.41
C GLN A 138 -1.75 -6.13 -13.80
N MET A 139 -0.87 -6.16 -12.79
CA MET A 139 -0.45 -7.40 -12.14
C MET A 139 -1.61 -8.10 -11.43
N VAL A 140 -2.50 -7.34 -10.76
CA VAL A 140 -3.73 -7.91 -10.17
C VAL A 140 -4.61 -8.52 -11.26
N LEU A 141 -4.85 -7.81 -12.36
CA LEU A 141 -5.66 -8.33 -13.48
C LEU A 141 -5.04 -9.59 -14.11
N ALA A 142 -3.72 -9.62 -14.27
CA ALA A 142 -3.00 -10.79 -14.77
C ALA A 142 -3.14 -12.00 -13.82
N ILE A 143 -2.99 -11.80 -12.50
CA ILE A 143 -3.19 -12.85 -11.49
C ILE A 143 -4.60 -13.44 -11.56
N LEU A 144 -5.59 -12.59 -11.82
CA LEU A 144 -7.01 -12.97 -11.90
C LEU A 144 -7.40 -13.55 -13.27
N GLY A 145 -6.55 -13.47 -14.29
CA GLY A 145 -6.85 -13.91 -15.66
C GLY A 145 -7.73 -12.92 -16.43
N LEU A 146 -7.78 -11.67 -16.01
CA LEU A 146 -8.56 -10.57 -16.62
C LEU A 146 -7.70 -9.68 -17.54
N GLY A 147 -6.40 -9.94 -17.64
CA GLY A 147 -5.47 -9.19 -18.48
C GLY A 147 -4.14 -9.91 -18.65
N ASP A 148 -3.21 -9.28 -19.37
CA ASP A 148 -1.84 -9.78 -19.58
C ASP A 148 -0.77 -8.81 -19.02
N THR A 149 0.50 -9.18 -19.14
CA THR A 149 1.65 -8.41 -18.65
C THR A 149 2.34 -7.59 -19.75
N SER A 150 1.68 -7.35 -20.88
CA SER A 150 2.25 -6.60 -22.00
C SER A 150 2.32 -5.09 -21.72
N GLU A 151 3.30 -4.41 -22.32
CA GLU A 151 3.38 -2.95 -22.27
C GLU A 151 2.15 -2.28 -22.91
N ALA A 152 1.56 -2.91 -23.94
CA ALA A 152 0.38 -2.39 -24.62
C ALA A 152 -0.82 -2.31 -23.67
N PHE A 153 -1.04 -3.37 -22.87
CA PHE A 153 -2.11 -3.37 -21.88
C PHE A 153 -1.83 -2.38 -20.73
N GLN A 154 -0.56 -2.23 -20.33
CA GLN A 154 -0.19 -1.21 -19.35
C GLN A 154 -0.46 0.21 -19.85
N GLN A 155 -0.19 0.50 -21.13
CA GLN A 155 -0.51 1.77 -21.77
C GLN A 155 -2.02 2.00 -21.88
N GLU A 156 -2.80 0.95 -22.14
CA GLU A 156 -4.26 1.02 -22.12
C GLU A 156 -4.78 1.42 -20.72
N ILE A 157 -4.33 0.74 -19.67
CA ILE A 157 -4.69 1.07 -18.29
C ILE A 157 -4.25 2.50 -17.97
N LYS A 158 -3.03 2.90 -18.34
CA LYS A 158 -2.52 4.26 -18.15
C LYS A 158 -3.38 5.32 -18.83
N GLY A 159 -3.85 5.06 -20.05
CA GLY A 159 -4.72 5.96 -20.80
C GLY A 159 -6.09 6.17 -20.16
N ARG A 160 -6.53 5.24 -19.30
CA ARG A 160 -7.85 5.23 -18.68
C ARG A 160 -7.85 5.51 -17.19
N ILE A 161 -6.76 5.24 -16.46
CA ILE A 161 -6.76 5.35 -14.98
C ILE A 161 -7.08 6.77 -14.48
N GLY A 162 -6.78 7.80 -15.29
CA GLY A 162 -7.20 9.19 -15.04
C GLY A 162 -8.71 9.42 -15.07
N GLU A 163 -9.50 8.51 -15.67
CA GLU A 163 -10.97 8.51 -15.57
C GLU A 163 -11.46 8.35 -14.12
N TRP A 164 -10.62 7.78 -13.24
CA TRP A 164 -10.96 7.49 -11.85
C TRP A 164 -10.13 8.27 -10.83
N GLU A 165 -9.27 9.18 -11.30
CA GLU A 165 -8.56 10.13 -10.46
C GLU A 165 -9.55 11.03 -9.72
N SER A 166 -9.28 11.31 -8.45
CA SER A 166 -10.02 12.28 -7.66
C SER A 166 -9.07 13.07 -6.77
N ARG A 167 -9.32 14.37 -6.63
CA ARG A 167 -8.58 15.22 -5.68
C ARG A 167 -8.64 14.68 -4.25
N GLN A 168 -9.71 13.99 -3.87
CA GLN A 168 -9.86 13.37 -2.56
C GLN A 168 -8.96 12.13 -2.39
N ASP A 169 -8.58 11.49 -3.49
CA ASP A 169 -7.74 10.30 -3.51
C ASP A 169 -6.26 10.63 -3.69
N SER A 170 -5.95 11.68 -4.47
CA SER A 170 -4.62 12.22 -4.66
C SER A 170 -4.66 13.73 -4.87
N LEU A 171 -4.01 14.48 -3.99
CA LEU A 171 -3.94 15.95 -4.07
C LEU A 171 -2.91 16.44 -5.09
N ASN A 172 -2.08 15.59 -5.71
CA ASN A 172 -1.10 16.00 -6.72
C ASN A 172 -1.38 15.44 -8.12
N GLY A 173 -2.52 14.78 -8.30
CA GLY A 173 -2.95 14.15 -9.54
C GLY A 173 -2.21 12.88 -9.92
N GLY A 174 -1.60 12.23 -8.94
CA GLY A 174 -1.23 10.83 -9.05
C GLY A 174 -2.46 9.91 -8.89
N TRP A 175 -2.23 8.61 -8.99
CA TRP A 175 -3.28 7.61 -8.81
C TRP A 175 -3.18 6.98 -7.43
N GLY A 176 -4.15 7.31 -6.56
CA GLY A 176 -4.25 6.74 -5.23
C GLY A 176 -5.00 5.40 -5.21
N PRO A 177 -5.27 4.87 -4.01
CA PRO A 177 -5.95 3.59 -3.82
C PRO A 177 -7.32 3.53 -4.51
N ALA A 178 -8.07 4.62 -4.56
CA ALA A 178 -9.38 4.61 -5.19
C ALA A 178 -9.30 4.53 -6.71
N ALA A 179 -8.33 5.22 -7.33
CA ALA A 179 -8.09 5.11 -8.76
C ALA A 179 -7.74 3.67 -9.16
N VAL A 180 -6.90 2.99 -8.35
CA VAL A 180 -6.57 1.57 -8.55
C VAL A 180 -7.82 0.69 -8.42
N GLY A 181 -8.59 0.82 -7.36
CA GLY A 181 -9.79 0.00 -7.15
C GLY A 181 -10.88 0.22 -8.21
N LYS A 182 -11.08 1.46 -8.65
CA LYS A 182 -12.01 1.76 -9.74
C LYS A 182 -11.51 1.27 -11.10
N ALA A 183 -10.19 1.28 -11.33
CA ALA A 183 -9.62 0.65 -12.51
C ALA A 183 -9.91 -0.85 -12.50
N LEU A 184 -9.63 -1.55 -11.40
CA LEU A 184 -9.96 -2.98 -11.26
C LEU A 184 -11.44 -3.24 -11.59
N ALA A 185 -12.35 -2.43 -11.03
CA ALA A 185 -13.78 -2.53 -11.33
C ALA A 185 -14.10 -2.39 -12.82
N ALA A 186 -13.47 -1.43 -13.50
CA ALA A 186 -13.67 -1.19 -14.92
C ALA A 186 -13.11 -2.31 -15.82
N TYR A 187 -12.18 -3.12 -15.31
CA TYR A 187 -11.61 -4.28 -15.98
C TYR A 187 -12.19 -5.62 -15.47
N GLY A 188 -13.33 -5.59 -14.76
CA GLY A 188 -14.09 -6.78 -14.40
C GLY A 188 -13.87 -7.29 -12.97
N GLU A 189 -13.21 -6.54 -12.10
CA GLU A 189 -12.96 -6.89 -10.70
C GLU A 189 -13.40 -5.76 -9.75
N PRO A 190 -14.72 -5.62 -9.48
CA PRO A 190 -15.27 -4.48 -8.73
C PRO A 190 -15.12 -4.56 -7.22
N ASP A 191 -14.80 -5.73 -6.68
CA ASP A 191 -14.97 -6.06 -5.27
C ASP A 191 -13.69 -5.82 -4.48
N TYR A 192 -13.20 -4.58 -4.53
CA TYR A 192 -12.06 -4.11 -3.76
C TYR A 192 -12.42 -2.86 -2.96
N GLU A 193 -11.98 -2.80 -1.70
CA GLU A 193 -12.20 -1.67 -0.80
C GLU A 193 -10.91 -1.14 -0.19
N ILE A 194 -10.89 0.15 0.11
CA ILE A 194 -9.74 0.78 0.76
C ILE A 194 -9.90 0.61 2.26
N ARG A 195 -8.92 -0.01 2.92
CA ARG A 195 -8.84 -0.01 4.39
C ARG A 195 -7.58 0.67 4.87
N ALA A 196 -7.72 1.48 5.92
CA ALA A 196 -6.62 2.18 6.56
C ALA A 196 -6.53 1.73 8.02
N PHE A 197 -5.48 0.98 8.34
CA PHE A 197 -5.27 0.39 9.66
C PHE A 197 -4.35 1.27 10.52
N GLU A 198 -4.66 1.40 11.80
CA GLU A 198 -3.77 2.06 12.77
C GLU A 198 -2.51 1.23 13.06
N SER A 199 -2.61 -0.09 12.90
CA SER A 199 -1.54 -1.05 13.20
C SER A 199 -1.04 -1.73 11.92
N TYR A 200 0.28 -1.70 11.74
CA TYR A 200 0.98 -2.43 10.70
C TYR A 200 0.69 -3.93 10.75
N VAL A 201 0.67 -4.49 11.97
CA VAL A 201 0.40 -5.92 12.20
C VAL A 201 -1.03 -6.27 11.79
N ASP A 202 -2.00 -5.40 12.10
CA ASP A 202 -3.40 -5.62 11.73
C ASP A 202 -3.59 -5.55 10.21
N ALA A 203 -2.88 -4.63 9.53
CA ALA A 203 -2.91 -4.53 8.08
C ALA A 203 -2.36 -5.78 7.40
N LEU A 204 -1.21 -6.29 7.85
CA LEU A 204 -0.63 -7.54 7.33
C LEU A 204 -1.54 -8.74 7.59
N ARG A 205 -2.07 -8.84 8.82
CA ARG A 205 -3.00 -9.91 9.20
C ARG A 205 -4.26 -9.89 8.34
N ALA A 206 -4.89 -8.73 8.18
CA ALA A 206 -6.08 -8.58 7.35
C ALA A 206 -5.80 -8.95 5.88
N SER A 207 -4.62 -8.57 5.38
CA SER A 207 -4.18 -8.93 4.03
C SER A 207 -3.99 -10.45 3.87
N ALA A 208 -3.36 -11.11 4.84
CA ALA A 208 -3.16 -12.56 4.87
C ALA A 208 -4.48 -13.34 4.95
N VAL A 209 -5.42 -12.88 5.79
CA VAL A 209 -6.77 -13.44 5.88
C VAL A 209 -7.49 -13.29 4.54
N ALA A 210 -7.49 -12.10 3.94
CA ALA A 210 -8.15 -11.87 2.65
C ALA A 210 -7.57 -12.74 1.53
N ILE A 211 -6.24 -12.89 1.46
CA ILE A 211 -5.59 -13.79 0.50
C ILE A 211 -6.05 -15.25 0.69
N THR A 212 -6.15 -15.69 1.94
CA THR A 212 -6.53 -17.08 2.27
C THR A 212 -8.00 -17.36 1.98
N GLU A 213 -8.89 -16.47 2.42
CA GLU A 213 -10.33 -16.68 2.34
C GLU A 213 -10.91 -16.34 0.97
N LEU A 214 -10.35 -15.32 0.30
CA LEU A 214 -10.91 -14.78 -0.94
C LEU A 214 -10.12 -15.21 -2.18
N GLY A 215 -8.89 -15.71 -2.03
CA GLY A 215 -8.09 -16.20 -3.15
C GLY A 215 -7.69 -15.11 -4.15
N LYS A 216 -7.64 -13.85 -3.69
CA LYS A 216 -7.33 -12.65 -4.50
C LYS A 216 -6.12 -11.91 -3.91
N PRO A 217 -5.27 -11.29 -4.75
CA PRO A 217 -4.12 -10.53 -4.27
C PRO A 217 -4.56 -9.23 -3.57
N VAL A 218 -3.71 -8.70 -2.69
CA VAL A 218 -3.94 -7.43 -1.98
C VAL A 218 -3.00 -6.36 -2.53
N VAL A 219 -3.52 -5.15 -2.76
CA VAL A 219 -2.66 -4.02 -3.15
C VAL A 219 -2.23 -3.26 -1.92
N MET A 220 -0.93 -3.04 -1.76
CA MET A 220 -0.33 -2.32 -0.64
C MET A 220 0.20 -0.97 -1.11
N PHE A 221 0.23 0.01 -0.20
CA PHE A 221 0.73 1.36 -0.50
C PHE A 221 1.95 1.73 0.37
N PRO A 222 3.13 1.18 0.05
CA PRO A 222 4.39 1.44 0.76
C PRO A 222 4.97 2.84 0.43
N TRP A 223 6.16 3.12 0.94
CA TRP A 223 6.91 4.39 0.79
C TRP A 223 6.07 5.59 1.20
N TRP A 224 5.42 5.48 2.35
CA TRP A 224 4.45 6.44 2.88
C TRP A 224 3.27 6.72 1.92
N GLY A 225 2.88 5.71 1.13
CA GLY A 225 1.83 5.81 0.13
C GLY A 225 2.30 6.35 -1.22
N ALA A 226 3.60 6.62 -1.41
CA ALA A 226 4.17 7.07 -2.67
C ALA A 226 4.31 5.96 -3.72
N HIS A 227 4.16 4.71 -3.31
CA HIS A 227 4.37 3.55 -4.17
C HIS A 227 3.26 2.53 -4.01
N THR A 228 3.22 1.55 -4.91
CA THR A 228 2.15 0.54 -4.95
C THR A 228 2.75 -0.82 -5.19
N TRP A 229 2.46 -1.76 -4.30
CA TRP A 229 2.92 -3.15 -4.36
C TRP A 229 1.72 -4.10 -4.46
N VAL A 230 1.94 -5.30 -4.98
CA VAL A 230 0.93 -6.37 -4.98
C VAL A 230 1.41 -7.53 -4.10
N MET A 231 0.69 -7.78 -3.00
CA MET A 231 0.89 -8.93 -2.13
C MET A 231 0.20 -10.15 -2.72
N THR A 232 0.98 -11.19 -2.96
CA THR A 232 0.53 -12.44 -3.60
C THR A 232 0.52 -13.63 -2.67
N GLY A 233 1.00 -13.47 -1.44
CA GLY A 233 1.10 -14.54 -0.45
C GLY A 233 1.76 -14.07 0.83
N TYR A 234 1.90 -14.97 1.80
CA TYR A 234 2.50 -14.68 3.10
C TYR A 234 3.07 -15.94 3.75
N ARG A 235 3.91 -15.72 4.76
CA ARG A 235 4.25 -16.73 5.77
C ARG A 235 3.76 -16.31 7.14
N ALA A 236 3.34 -17.28 7.93
CA ALA A 236 2.89 -17.06 9.30
C ALA A 236 3.27 -18.22 10.21
N ASP A 237 3.32 -17.99 11.52
CA ASP A 237 3.55 -19.05 12.51
C ASP A 237 2.31 -19.94 12.74
N ALA A 238 1.13 -19.47 12.31
CA ALA A 238 -0.16 -20.13 12.40
C ALA A 238 -1.11 -19.64 11.28
N ASP A 239 -2.16 -20.41 10.98
CA ASP A 239 -3.23 -19.97 10.07
C ASP A 239 -3.98 -18.75 10.66
N PRO A 240 -3.88 -17.55 10.05
CA PRO A 240 -4.46 -16.33 10.59
C PRO A 240 -6.00 -16.34 10.57
N THR A 241 -6.64 -17.21 9.79
CA THR A 241 -8.10 -17.39 9.80
C THR A 241 -8.59 -18.16 11.03
N ARG A 242 -7.69 -18.92 11.68
CA ARG A 242 -7.99 -19.77 12.86
C ARG A 242 -7.43 -19.21 14.16
N PHE A 243 -6.31 -18.49 14.08
CA PHE A 243 -5.58 -17.98 15.23
C PHE A 243 -5.54 -16.45 15.19
N PRO A 244 -6.33 -15.75 16.04
CA PRO A 244 -6.35 -14.29 16.18
C PRO A 244 -5.00 -13.63 16.50
N ASP A 245 -4.06 -14.42 17.00
CA ASP A 245 -2.71 -14.04 17.41
C ASP A 245 -1.63 -14.67 16.51
N ALA A 246 -2.00 -15.20 15.34
CA ALA A 246 -1.03 -15.60 14.32
C ALA A 246 -0.15 -14.42 13.91
N GLU A 247 1.17 -14.62 13.93
CA GLU A 247 2.16 -13.64 13.51
C GLU A 247 2.47 -13.85 12.02
N ILE A 248 2.23 -12.81 11.22
CA ILE A 248 2.68 -12.76 9.83
C ILE A 248 4.17 -12.40 9.81
N THR A 249 5.00 -13.32 9.32
CA THR A 249 6.47 -13.18 9.35
C THR A 249 7.02 -12.52 8.09
N GLY A 250 6.23 -12.42 7.03
CA GLY A 250 6.57 -11.73 5.79
C GLY A 250 5.54 -11.97 4.68
N ALA A 251 5.79 -11.40 3.51
CA ALA A 251 4.88 -11.39 2.37
C ALA A 251 5.62 -11.68 1.05
N TYR A 252 4.96 -12.36 0.11
CA TYR A 252 5.44 -12.45 -1.27
C TYR A 252 4.93 -11.25 -2.07
N VAL A 253 5.85 -10.43 -2.58
CA VAL A 253 5.52 -9.13 -3.17
C VAL A 253 5.90 -9.06 -4.65
N LEU A 254 5.05 -8.41 -5.44
CA LEU A 254 5.39 -7.87 -6.74
C LEU A 254 5.60 -6.36 -6.62
N ASP A 255 6.86 -5.93 -6.70
CA ASP A 255 7.25 -4.53 -6.74
C ASP A 255 7.38 -4.06 -8.19
N PRO A 256 6.47 -3.21 -8.72
CA PRO A 256 6.55 -2.73 -10.10
C PRO A 256 7.80 -1.89 -10.37
N TRP A 257 8.52 -1.42 -9.34
CA TRP A 257 9.78 -0.71 -9.51
C TRP A 257 10.89 -1.60 -10.07
N TYR A 258 10.82 -2.92 -9.89
CA TYR A 258 11.84 -3.84 -10.42
C TYR A 258 11.99 -3.74 -11.94
N PRO A 259 13.23 -3.68 -12.48
CA PRO A 259 14.55 -3.84 -11.83
C PRO A 259 15.27 -2.52 -11.52
N ARG A 260 14.55 -1.44 -11.18
CA ARG A 260 15.12 -0.10 -10.99
C ARG A 260 15.73 0.07 -9.60
N VAL A 261 16.49 1.16 -9.44
CA VAL A 261 17.13 1.54 -8.16
C VAL A 261 16.57 2.89 -7.73
N SER A 262 15.93 2.93 -6.56
CA SER A 262 15.50 4.16 -5.91
C SER A 262 16.68 4.83 -5.21
N SER A 263 16.79 6.15 -5.33
CA SER A 263 17.78 6.94 -4.57
C SER A 263 17.49 6.98 -3.06
N ILE A 264 16.25 6.68 -2.66
CA ILE A 264 15.81 6.70 -1.25
C ILE A 264 15.73 5.26 -0.70
N TRP A 265 15.17 4.34 -1.49
CA TRP A 265 14.85 2.98 -1.04
C TRP A 265 15.82 1.90 -1.54
N GLY A 266 16.78 2.27 -2.39
CA GLY A 266 17.76 1.33 -2.94
C GLY A 266 17.20 0.46 -4.07
N PRO A 267 17.87 -0.65 -4.42
CA PRO A 267 17.39 -1.56 -5.44
C PRO A 267 16.09 -2.24 -5.00
N SER A 268 15.14 -2.37 -5.92
CA SER A 268 13.95 -3.20 -5.73
C SER A 268 14.26 -4.68 -5.93
N ASP A 269 13.54 -5.55 -5.24
CA ASP A 269 13.71 -6.99 -5.29
C ASP A 269 13.00 -7.65 -6.48
N THR A 270 13.41 -8.88 -6.81
CA THR A 270 12.84 -9.63 -7.94
C THR A 270 11.35 -9.95 -7.73
N PRO A 271 10.56 -10.17 -8.80
CA PRO A 271 9.14 -10.49 -8.67
C PRO A 271 8.90 -11.73 -7.83
N GLY A 272 8.02 -11.63 -6.83
CA GLY A 272 7.68 -12.71 -5.92
C GLY A 272 8.71 -12.92 -4.81
N ASN A 273 9.62 -11.96 -4.60
CA ASN A 273 10.53 -12.00 -3.46
C ASN A 273 9.74 -12.09 -2.15
N PHE A 274 10.27 -12.87 -1.21
CA PHE A 274 9.73 -12.93 0.14
C PHE A 274 10.32 -11.76 0.93
N GLU A 275 9.51 -10.73 1.11
CA GLU A 275 9.82 -9.61 1.98
C GLU A 275 9.58 -10.04 3.43
N ASP A 276 10.66 -10.23 4.18
CA ASP A 276 10.55 -10.49 5.60
C ASP A 276 10.08 -9.25 6.37
N ARG A 277 9.80 -9.41 7.66
CA ARG A 277 9.32 -8.32 8.50
C ARG A 277 10.23 -7.09 8.47
N SER A 278 11.54 -7.26 8.40
CA SER A 278 12.48 -6.14 8.39
C SER A 278 12.44 -5.37 7.07
N GLU A 279 12.32 -6.08 5.95
CA GLU A 279 12.20 -5.47 4.63
C GLU A 279 10.84 -4.79 4.41
N LEU A 280 9.78 -5.41 4.91
CA LEU A 280 8.46 -4.79 4.92
C LEU A 280 8.42 -3.56 5.83
N GLU A 281 9.03 -3.59 7.03
CA GLU A 281 9.12 -2.42 7.90
C GLU A 281 10.02 -1.32 7.32
N ARG A 282 11.02 -1.68 6.51
CA ARG A 282 11.83 -0.71 5.76
C ARG A 282 10.98 0.00 4.72
N ASN A 283 10.25 -0.73 3.88
CA ASN A 283 9.52 -0.17 2.74
C ASN A 283 8.11 0.34 3.11
N TRP A 284 7.52 -0.16 4.19
CA TRP A 284 6.21 0.24 4.71
C TRP A 284 6.37 0.67 6.17
N PRO A 285 6.96 1.85 6.41
CA PRO A 285 7.54 2.21 7.70
C PRO A 285 6.54 2.13 8.84
N ALA A 286 6.80 1.24 9.79
CA ALA A 286 5.93 0.99 10.95
C ALA A 286 6.14 1.99 12.10
N PHE A 287 7.27 2.72 12.11
CA PHE A 287 7.69 3.52 13.27
C PHE A 287 8.11 4.95 12.93
N GLN A 288 8.31 5.29 11.66
CA GLN A 288 8.85 6.58 11.25
C GLN A 288 8.06 7.17 10.08
N GLY A 289 7.64 8.42 10.24
CA GLY A 289 7.17 9.24 9.12
C GLY A 289 8.34 9.65 8.22
N PRO A 290 8.06 10.23 7.04
CA PRO A 290 9.08 10.77 6.18
C PRO A 290 9.87 11.89 6.87
N PRO A 291 11.15 12.10 6.50
CA PRO A 291 11.90 13.25 6.97
C PRO A 291 11.14 14.57 6.75
N GLY A 292 10.91 15.31 7.83
CA GLY A 292 10.12 16.56 7.83
C GLY A 292 8.61 16.39 8.02
N TYR A 293 8.12 15.16 8.20
CA TYR A 293 6.72 14.83 8.45
C TYR A 293 6.55 13.83 9.61
N GLU A 294 7.55 13.74 10.50
CA GLU A 294 7.60 12.78 11.60
C GLU A 294 6.40 12.91 12.56
N SER A 295 5.78 14.10 12.63
CA SER A 295 4.60 14.36 13.46
C SER A 295 3.30 13.75 12.93
N ILE A 296 3.26 13.33 11.66
CA ILE A 296 2.07 12.70 11.06
C ILE A 296 2.03 11.20 11.41
N GLY A 297 3.20 10.60 11.61
CA GLY A 297 3.34 9.21 12.05
C GLY A 297 3.84 8.27 10.94
N PRO A 298 3.90 6.97 11.25
CA PRO A 298 4.28 5.92 10.29
C PRO A 298 3.21 5.69 9.21
N GLY A 299 3.49 4.87 8.20
CA GLY A 299 2.50 4.53 7.18
C GLY A 299 2.23 5.66 6.18
N TRP A 300 0.99 5.81 5.71
CA TRP A 300 0.64 6.79 4.67
C TRP A 300 0.91 8.21 5.16
N THR A 301 1.74 8.94 4.43
CA THR A 301 2.06 10.34 4.71
C THR A 301 2.60 10.96 3.44
N ARG A 302 1.92 12.00 2.98
CA ARG A 302 2.10 12.50 1.63
C ARG A 302 2.40 14.00 1.64
N PRO A 303 3.44 14.46 0.92
CA PRO A 303 3.86 15.86 0.97
C PRO A 303 2.87 16.82 0.29
N GLU A 304 1.96 16.30 -0.52
CA GLU A 304 0.96 17.12 -1.22
C GLU A 304 -0.17 17.67 -0.32
N GLY A 305 -0.37 17.13 0.89
CA GLY A 305 -1.33 17.64 1.86
C GLY A 305 -1.93 16.56 2.75
N PRO A 306 -2.83 16.95 3.68
CA PRO A 306 -3.42 16.03 4.64
C PRO A 306 -4.47 15.10 4.00
N TYR A 307 -4.45 13.84 4.42
CA TYR A 307 -5.46 12.82 4.13
C TYR A 307 -6.04 12.31 5.46
N PRO A 308 -7.09 12.94 6.02
CA PRO A 308 -7.56 12.64 7.39
C PRO A 308 -7.83 11.16 7.69
N ASP A 309 -8.29 10.40 6.69
CA ASP A 309 -8.63 8.99 6.83
C ASP A 309 -7.45 8.04 6.57
N ARG A 310 -6.29 8.54 6.16
CA ARG A 310 -5.12 7.73 5.75
C ARG A 310 -3.83 8.12 6.47
N ASP A 311 -3.64 9.41 6.76
CA ASP A 311 -2.45 9.91 7.42
C ASP A 311 -2.15 9.14 8.72
N GLY A 312 -0.92 8.65 8.84
CA GLY A 312 -0.48 7.87 9.99
C GLY A 312 -0.95 6.39 9.99
N ARG A 313 -1.55 5.90 8.89
CA ARG A 313 -2.16 4.57 8.80
C ARG A 313 -1.58 3.71 7.68
N PHE A 314 -1.72 2.41 7.83
CA PHE A 314 -1.31 1.40 6.85
C PHE A 314 -2.47 1.15 5.89
N VAL A 315 -2.33 1.69 4.67
CA VAL A 315 -3.38 1.66 3.66
C VAL A 315 -3.17 0.45 2.73
N VAL A 316 -4.24 -0.29 2.51
CA VAL A 316 -4.30 -1.40 1.55
C VAL A 316 -5.62 -1.35 0.78
N LEU A 317 -5.63 -1.93 -0.40
CA LEU A 317 -6.83 -2.23 -1.17
C LEU A 317 -7.10 -3.74 -1.05
N LEU A 318 -8.15 -4.07 -0.30
CA LEU A 318 -8.51 -5.45 0.05
C LEU A 318 -9.65 -5.96 -0.83
N PRO A 319 -9.59 -7.20 -1.32
CA PRO A 319 -10.74 -7.83 -1.94
C PRO A 319 -11.87 -8.03 -0.90
N THR A 320 -13.12 -7.99 -1.35
CA THR A 320 -14.31 -8.14 -0.48
C THR A 320 -15.18 -9.34 -0.85
N THR A 321 -14.92 -9.97 -2.00
CA THR A 321 -15.60 -11.19 -2.45
C THR A 321 -14.60 -12.26 -2.88
N PRO A 322 -14.97 -13.56 -2.78
CA PRO A 322 -14.13 -14.64 -3.29
C PRO A 322 -13.83 -14.51 -4.78
N ARG A 323 -12.70 -15.05 -5.22
CA ARG A 323 -12.37 -15.19 -6.63
C ARG A 323 -13.47 -16.00 -7.34
N GLY A 324 -13.97 -15.47 -8.45
CA GLY A 324 -14.86 -16.21 -9.34
C GLY A 324 -14.18 -17.51 -9.80
N GLY A 325 -14.83 -18.64 -9.54
CA GLY A 325 -14.35 -19.97 -9.95
C GLY A 325 -14.51 -20.23 -11.44
#